data_AF-A0A946N0S5-F1
#
_entry.id   AF-A0A946N0S5-F1
#
_cell.length_a   1.000
_cell.length_b   1.000
_cell.length_c   1.000
_cell.angle_alpha   90.00
_cell.angle_beta   90.00
_cell.angle_gamma   90.00
#
_symmetry.space_group_name_H-M   'P 1'
#
loop_
_entity.id
_entity.type
_entity.pdbx_description
1 polymer ?
#
loop_
_entity_poly.entity_id
_entity_poly.type
_entity_poly.pdbx_seq_one_letter_code
_entity_poly.pdbx_strand_id
1 'polypeptide(L)'
;ASPDITQTVLTFHFGWAPEAFDIVDNCVCSITFRSQDGAMKTMPCDSVVTAIGFDDTRREFVGDGDGVIETGLYCAGWFKRGPRGTIPENRQDSQKVAQRIATDIAGIAVGNAKPGIAALQDRFGEQIVTYDDWLAIDSAEINAAAQGRCRGKLKSIDDMLKVVQKRRNAE
;
A
#
# COMPACT_ATOMS: atom_id res chain seq x y z
N ALA A 1 -11.08 -30.85 -20.17
CA ALA A 1 -10.22 -30.50 -21.30
C ALA A 1 -9.09 -29.63 -20.76
N SER A 2 -7.84 -29.94 -21.08
CA SER A 2 -6.72 -29.08 -20.70
C SER A 2 -6.83 -27.74 -21.44
N PRO A 3 -6.48 -26.61 -20.81
CA PRO A 3 -6.61 -25.29 -21.44
C PRO A 3 -5.66 -25.15 -22.64
N ASP A 4 -6.18 -24.59 -23.73
CA ASP A 4 -5.39 -24.22 -24.91
C ASP A 4 -4.53 -22.99 -24.57
N ILE A 5 -3.21 -23.18 -24.49
CA ILE A 5 -2.24 -22.14 -24.13
C ILE A 5 -1.96 -21.13 -25.25
N THR A 6 -2.57 -21.29 -26.43
CA THR A 6 -2.42 -20.35 -27.55
C THR A 6 -3.39 -19.16 -27.48
N GLN A 7 -4.40 -19.23 -26.61
CA GLN A 7 -5.41 -18.19 -26.46
C GLN A 7 -5.71 -17.90 -24.99
N THR A 8 -5.51 -16.65 -24.58
CA THR A 8 -5.95 -16.17 -23.27
C THR A 8 -7.45 -15.90 -23.28
N VAL A 9 -8.21 -16.63 -22.46
CA VAL A 9 -9.65 -16.42 -22.29
C VAL A 9 -9.94 -15.79 -20.93
N LEU A 10 -10.62 -14.64 -20.92
CA LEU A 10 -11.10 -13.99 -19.70
C LEU A 10 -12.60 -14.27 -19.52
N THR A 11 -12.95 -14.97 -18.44
CA THR A 11 -14.35 -15.30 -18.12
C THR A 11 -14.78 -14.64 -16.82
N PHE A 12 -15.94 -13.97 -16.84
CA PHE A 12 -16.54 -13.36 -15.67
C PHE A 12 -17.67 -14.26 -15.16
N HIS A 13 -17.61 -14.65 -13.88
CA HIS A 13 -18.65 -15.41 -13.20
C HIS A 13 -19.30 -14.55 -12.12
N PHE A 14 -20.63 -14.51 -12.08
CA PHE A 14 -21.41 -13.73 -11.12
C PHE A 14 -22.33 -14.65 -10.31
N GLY A 15 -22.71 -14.22 -9.10
CA GLY A 15 -23.60 -14.99 -8.22
C GLY A 15 -22.94 -16.14 -7.45
N TRP A 16 -21.60 -16.19 -7.42
CA TRP A 16 -20.81 -17.25 -6.78
C TRP A 16 -19.91 -16.65 -5.70
N ALA A 17 -19.87 -17.27 -4.52
CA ALA A 17 -18.92 -16.97 -3.45
C ALA A 17 -17.92 -18.12 -3.29
N PRO A 18 -16.62 -17.86 -3.08
CA PRO A 18 -15.65 -18.92 -2.84
C PRO A 18 -15.93 -19.60 -1.50
N GLU A 19 -15.93 -20.93 -1.49
CA GLU A 19 -16.27 -21.76 -0.33
C GLU A 19 -15.06 -22.56 0.18
N ALA A 20 -14.31 -23.21 -0.71
CA ALA A 20 -13.20 -24.09 -0.33
C ALA A 20 -12.12 -24.14 -1.40
N PHE A 21 -10.89 -24.44 -0.97
CA PHE A 21 -9.76 -24.77 -1.83
C PHE A 21 -9.45 -26.25 -1.68
N ASP A 22 -9.23 -26.92 -2.81
CA ASP A 22 -8.61 -28.25 -2.82
C ASP A 22 -7.11 -28.06 -2.98
N ILE A 23 -6.33 -28.54 -2.00
CA ILE A 23 -4.88 -28.38 -1.94
C ILE A 23 -4.23 -29.76 -1.88
N VAL A 24 -3.32 -30.02 -2.81
CA VAL A 24 -2.51 -31.24 -2.87
C VAL A 24 -1.05 -30.82 -2.93
N ASP A 25 -0.20 -31.39 -2.08
CA ASP A 25 1.24 -31.09 -2.03
C ASP A 25 1.55 -29.58 -1.94
N ASN A 26 0.76 -28.85 -1.15
CA ASN A 26 0.85 -27.39 -0.97
C ASN A 26 0.56 -26.56 -2.23
N CYS A 27 -0.11 -27.15 -3.23
CA CYS A 27 -0.57 -26.49 -4.44
C CYS A 27 -2.11 -26.52 -4.53
N VAL A 28 -2.71 -25.39 -4.88
CA VAL A 28 -4.14 -25.35 -5.21
C VAL A 28 -4.39 -26.14 -6.49
N CYS A 29 -5.43 -26.96 -6.50
CA CYS A 29 -5.83 -27.79 -7.63
C CYS A 29 -7.24 -27.41 -8.14
N SER A 30 -8.09 -26.93 -7.24
CA SER A 30 -9.40 -26.40 -7.55
C SER A 30 -9.90 -25.45 -6.47
N ILE A 31 -10.89 -24.64 -6.86
CA ILE A 31 -11.69 -23.83 -5.96
C ILE A 31 -13.16 -24.21 -6.13
N THR A 32 -13.84 -24.41 -5.01
CA THR A 32 -15.28 -24.62 -4.96
C THR A 32 -15.97 -23.32 -4.61
N PHE A 33 -17.04 -23.02 -5.34
CA PHE A 33 -17.92 -21.88 -5.11
C PHE A 33 -19.33 -22.34 -4.73
N ARG A 34 -20.02 -21.49 -3.97
CA ARG A 34 -21.42 -21.64 -3.61
C ARG A 34 -22.24 -20.46 -4.14
N SER A 35 -23.41 -20.72 -4.71
CA SER A 35 -24.39 -19.69 -5.08
C SER A 35 -25.36 -19.40 -3.93
N GLN A 36 -26.17 -18.34 -4.05
CA GLN A 36 -27.13 -17.94 -3.00
C GLN A 36 -28.20 -19.01 -2.70
N ASP A 37 -28.56 -19.82 -3.69
CA ASP A 37 -29.52 -20.94 -3.57
C ASP A 37 -28.87 -22.26 -3.11
N GLY A 38 -27.56 -22.25 -2.81
CA GLY A 38 -26.83 -23.40 -2.31
C GLY A 38 -26.26 -24.33 -3.38
N ALA A 39 -26.42 -24.01 -4.67
CA ALA A 39 -25.74 -24.78 -5.71
C ALA A 39 -24.21 -24.65 -5.58
N MET A 40 -23.50 -25.72 -5.92
CA MET A 40 -22.06 -25.81 -5.80
C MET A 40 -21.41 -25.93 -7.18
N LYS A 41 -20.28 -25.25 -7.37
CA LYS A 41 -19.49 -25.31 -8.61
C LYS A 41 -18.02 -25.41 -8.26
N THR A 42 -17.36 -26.46 -8.73
CA THR A 42 -15.89 -26.61 -8.60
C THR A 42 -15.23 -26.27 -9.92
N MET A 43 -14.17 -25.46 -9.87
CA MET A 43 -13.37 -25.09 -11.02
C MET A 43 -11.91 -25.50 -10.79
N PRO A 44 -11.27 -26.25 -11.71
CA PRO A 44 -9.85 -26.55 -11.62
C PRO A 44 -9.04 -25.26 -11.82
N CYS A 45 -8.01 -25.08 -10.98
CA CYS A 45 -7.07 -23.97 -11.08
C CYS A 45 -5.75 -24.33 -10.38
N ASP A 46 -4.65 -23.73 -10.85
CA ASP A 46 -3.31 -23.86 -10.28
C ASP A 46 -2.88 -22.61 -9.48
N SER A 47 -3.71 -21.56 -9.52
CA SER A 47 -3.47 -20.29 -8.84
C SER A 47 -4.78 -19.61 -8.48
N VAL A 48 -4.81 -18.97 -7.32
CA VAL A 48 -5.92 -18.15 -6.84
C VAL A 48 -5.36 -16.82 -6.34
N VAL A 49 -5.98 -15.72 -6.77
CA VAL A 49 -5.65 -14.37 -6.29
C VAL A 49 -6.91 -13.76 -5.69
N THR A 50 -6.88 -13.48 -4.38
CA THR A 50 -7.99 -12.81 -3.69
C THR A 50 -7.86 -11.31 -3.86
N ALA A 51 -8.71 -10.72 -4.70
CA ALA A 51 -8.77 -9.27 -4.94
C ALA A 51 -10.03 -8.64 -4.30
N ILE A 52 -10.33 -9.01 -3.05
CA ILE A 52 -11.56 -8.64 -2.34
C ILE A 52 -11.45 -7.33 -1.52
N GLY A 53 -10.38 -6.58 -1.72
CA GLY A 53 -10.05 -5.37 -0.97
C GLY A 53 -8.84 -5.56 -0.06
N PHE A 54 -8.48 -4.49 0.64
CA PHE A 54 -7.45 -4.50 1.67
C PHE A 54 -8.10 -4.48 3.05
N ASP A 55 -7.32 -4.88 4.04
CA ASP A 55 -7.73 -4.83 5.43
C ASP A 55 -7.78 -3.38 5.96
N ASP A 56 -8.67 -3.14 6.91
CA ASP A 56 -8.93 -1.86 7.57
C ASP A 56 -8.90 -2.02 9.11
N THR A 57 -8.23 -3.06 9.61
CA THR A 57 -8.15 -3.46 11.03
C THR A 57 -7.57 -2.42 11.98
N ARG A 58 -7.00 -1.32 11.50
CA ARG A 58 -6.40 -0.25 12.33
C ARG A 58 -7.31 0.97 12.50
N ARG A 59 -8.61 0.81 12.27
CA ARG A 59 -9.61 1.87 12.39
C ARG A 59 -9.93 2.27 13.81
N GLU A 60 -9.54 1.51 14.82
CA GLU A 60 -9.70 1.87 16.23
C GLU A 60 -9.02 3.19 16.59
N PHE A 61 -8.00 3.60 15.82
CA PHE A 61 -7.33 4.89 15.99
C PHE A 61 -8.01 6.03 15.22
N VAL A 62 -8.98 5.71 14.37
CA VAL A 62 -9.73 6.68 13.58
C VAL A 62 -10.98 7.04 14.36
N GLY A 63 -10.98 8.18 15.04
CA GLY A 63 -12.19 8.69 15.69
C GLY A 63 -13.30 8.99 14.67
N ASP A 64 -14.52 9.21 15.15
CA ASP A 64 -15.73 9.38 14.32
C ASP A 64 -15.81 10.70 13.51
N GLY A 65 -14.69 11.44 13.36
CA GLY A 65 -14.67 12.84 12.93
C GLY A 65 -13.95 13.14 11.61
N ASP A 66 -13.64 14.43 11.40
CA ASP A 66 -13.03 15.00 10.18
C ASP A 66 -11.57 14.57 9.91
N GLY A 67 -11.07 13.53 10.59
CA GLY A 67 -9.69 13.07 10.54
C GLY A 67 -8.81 13.56 11.70
N VAL A 68 -9.42 13.98 12.82
CA VAL A 68 -8.71 14.29 14.06
C VAL A 68 -8.68 13.04 14.94
N ILE A 69 -7.49 12.60 15.33
CA ILE A 69 -7.30 11.49 16.27
C ILE A 69 -7.18 12.05 17.69
N GLU A 70 -6.25 12.98 17.89
CA GLU A 70 -5.98 13.67 19.15
C GLU A 70 -5.52 15.12 18.86
N THR A 71 -5.34 15.95 19.89
CA THR A 71 -4.81 17.31 19.71
C THR A 71 -3.43 17.26 19.02
N GLY A 72 -3.35 17.80 17.80
CA GLY A 72 -2.12 17.81 17.01
C GLY A 72 -1.84 16.51 16.24
N LEU A 73 -2.75 15.51 16.29
CA LEU A 73 -2.62 14.23 15.60
C LEU A 73 -3.82 14.00 14.68
N TYR A 74 -3.53 13.76 13.40
CA TYR A 74 -4.54 13.70 12.33
C TYR A 74 -4.32 12.49 11.42
N CYS A 75 -5.38 12.05 10.74
CA CYS A 75 -5.34 11.03 9.70
C CYS A 75 -5.99 11.51 8.39
N ALA A 76 -5.57 10.93 7.27
CA ALA A 76 -6.11 11.21 5.94
C ALA A 76 -6.07 9.95 5.05
N GLY A 77 -6.76 10.00 3.91
CA GLY A 77 -6.72 8.97 2.88
C GLY A 77 -7.36 7.66 3.32
N TRP A 78 -6.82 6.53 2.86
CA TRP A 78 -7.37 5.21 3.19
C TRP A 78 -7.30 4.88 4.68
N PHE A 79 -6.29 5.38 5.41
CA PHE A 79 -6.25 5.16 6.86
C PHE A 79 -7.47 5.77 7.57
N LYS A 80 -7.98 6.91 7.08
CA LYS A 80 -9.20 7.55 7.59
C LYS A 80 -10.48 6.91 7.03
N ARG A 81 -10.55 6.75 5.70
CA ARG A 81 -11.81 6.43 4.98
C ARG A 81 -11.98 4.95 4.66
N GLY A 82 -11.01 4.12 5.01
CA GLY A 82 -10.89 2.74 4.59
C GLY A 82 -10.32 2.61 3.17
N PRO A 83 -10.00 1.38 2.73
CA PRO A 83 -9.28 1.12 1.48
C PRO A 83 -10.18 1.20 0.24
N ARG A 84 -10.88 2.33 0.10
CA ARG A 84 -11.79 2.63 -1.00
C ARG A 84 -11.56 4.06 -1.48
N GLY A 85 -11.86 4.26 -2.75
CA GLY A 85 -11.72 5.55 -3.41
C GLY A 85 -10.38 5.70 -4.13
N THR A 86 -10.45 6.50 -5.18
CA THR A 86 -9.39 6.79 -6.14
C THR A 86 -8.40 7.83 -5.62
N ILE A 87 -7.31 8.04 -6.36
CA ILE A 87 -6.29 9.07 -6.04
C ILE A 87 -6.91 10.48 -5.92
N PRO A 88 -7.81 10.93 -6.82
CA PRO A 88 -8.48 12.23 -6.66
C PRO A 88 -9.32 12.35 -5.39
N GLU A 89 -10.04 11.30 -5.00
CA GLU A 89 -10.84 11.30 -3.76
C GLU A 89 -9.93 11.41 -2.52
N ASN A 90 -8.80 10.70 -2.52
CA ASN A 90 -7.79 10.83 -1.46
C ASN A 90 -7.21 12.25 -1.41
N ARG A 91 -6.97 12.89 -2.57
CA ARG A 91 -6.51 14.27 -2.63
C ARG A 91 -7.52 15.24 -2.00
N GLN A 92 -8.80 15.10 -2.34
CA GLN A 92 -9.86 15.95 -1.79
C GLN A 92 -10.02 15.77 -0.27
N ASP A 93 -9.95 14.53 0.22
CA ASP A 93 -9.97 14.25 1.66
C ASP A 93 -8.78 14.88 2.38
N SER A 94 -7.55 14.69 1.86
CA SER A 94 -6.34 15.27 2.43
C SER A 94 -6.37 16.80 2.48
N GLN A 95 -7.01 17.46 1.50
CA GLN A 95 -7.19 18.92 1.53
C GLN A 95 -8.08 19.38 2.70
N LYS A 96 -9.15 18.64 3.01
CA LYS A 96 -10.01 18.95 4.17
C LYS A 96 -9.24 18.79 5.48
N VAL A 97 -8.45 17.74 5.61
CA VAL A 97 -7.60 17.50 6.78
C VAL A 97 -6.54 18.60 6.92
N ALA A 98 -5.89 19.00 5.81
CA ALA A 98 -4.93 20.09 5.82
C ALA A 98 -5.57 21.43 6.22
N GLN A 99 -6.78 21.73 5.73
CA GLN A 99 -7.52 22.93 6.14
C GLN A 99 -7.86 22.90 7.63
N ARG A 100 -8.25 21.73 8.16
CA ARG A 100 -8.50 21.55 9.59
C ARG A 100 -7.24 21.79 10.42
N ILE A 101 -6.10 21.21 10.03
CA ILE A 101 -4.81 21.46 10.67
C ILE A 101 -4.49 22.96 10.69
N ALA A 102 -4.66 23.64 9.55
CA ALA A 102 -4.40 25.07 9.44
C ALA A 102 -5.28 25.90 10.39
N THR A 103 -6.56 25.53 10.53
CA THR A 103 -7.47 26.16 11.49
C THR A 103 -7.06 25.91 12.94
N ASP A 104 -6.75 24.65 13.29
CA ASP A 104 -6.39 24.27 14.66
C ASP A 104 -5.10 24.95 15.14
N ILE A 105 -4.14 25.21 14.24
CA ILE A 105 -2.86 25.86 14.59
C ILE A 105 -2.90 27.39 14.54
N ALA A 106 -3.93 28.01 13.94
CA ALA A 106 -3.97 29.46 13.71
C ALA A 106 -3.95 30.31 14.99
N GLY A 107 -4.27 29.74 16.15
CA GLY A 107 -4.24 30.40 17.46
C GLY A 107 -3.23 29.83 18.46
N ILE A 108 -2.42 28.84 18.06
CA ILE A 108 -1.45 28.22 18.96
C ILE A 108 -0.21 29.11 19.02
N ALA A 109 0.07 29.68 20.19
CA ALA A 109 1.30 30.43 20.42
C ALA A 109 2.52 29.56 20.06
N VAL A 110 3.45 30.11 19.28
CA VAL A 110 4.72 29.47 18.92
C VAL A 110 5.62 29.45 20.17
N GLY A 111 5.28 28.64 21.17
CA GLY A 111 5.95 28.62 22.46
C GLY A 111 7.02 27.54 22.60
N ASN A 112 6.88 26.43 21.88
CA ASN A 112 7.78 25.28 21.98
C ASN A 112 8.55 25.07 20.68
N ALA A 113 9.85 24.78 20.80
CA ALA A 113 10.66 24.33 19.69
C ALA A 113 10.03 23.06 19.09
N LYS A 114 9.81 23.06 17.77
CA LYS A 114 9.36 21.89 17.01
C LYS A 114 10.59 21.32 16.31
N PRO A 115 11.35 20.40 16.95
CA PRO A 115 12.62 19.90 16.42
C PRO A 115 12.49 19.16 15.09
N GLY A 116 11.27 18.77 14.71
CA GLY A 116 11.00 18.10 13.44
C GLY A 116 11.83 16.82 13.32
N ILE A 117 12.55 16.68 12.21
CA ILE A 117 13.39 15.51 11.97
C ILE A 117 14.54 15.37 12.99
N ALA A 118 15.01 16.46 13.60
CA ALA A 118 16.08 16.39 14.59
C ALA A 118 15.70 15.56 15.82
N ALA A 119 14.41 15.52 16.20
CA ALA A 119 13.94 14.66 17.28
C ALA A 119 13.93 13.17 16.92
N LEU A 120 14.09 12.83 15.65
CA LEU A 120 14.15 11.45 15.16
C LEU A 120 15.60 10.96 15.03
N GLN A 121 16.58 11.86 15.09
CA GLN A 121 17.98 11.54 14.83
C GLN A 121 18.55 10.55 15.85
N ASP A 122 18.31 10.77 17.14
CA ASP A 122 18.82 9.88 18.20
C ASP A 122 18.21 8.47 18.13
N ARG A 123 16.97 8.37 17.62
CA ARG A 123 16.24 7.11 17.55
C ARG A 123 16.55 6.30 16.29
N PHE A 124 16.66 6.97 15.15
CA PHE A 124 16.75 6.31 13.84
C PHE A 124 18.08 6.56 13.13
N GLY A 125 18.76 7.68 13.41
CA GLY A 125 20.11 7.98 12.91
C GLY A 125 20.25 7.75 11.41
N GLU A 126 21.20 6.88 11.04
CA GLU A 126 21.50 6.53 9.65
C GLU A 126 20.38 5.75 8.93
N GLN A 127 19.39 5.23 9.65
CA GLN A 127 18.25 4.52 9.05
C GLN A 127 17.23 5.49 8.42
N ILE A 128 17.32 6.78 8.71
CA ILE A 128 16.48 7.80 8.07
C ILE A 128 16.89 7.91 6.60
N VAL A 129 15.99 7.57 5.68
CA VAL A 129 16.18 7.80 4.24
C VAL A 129 15.62 9.18 3.89
N THR A 130 16.50 10.11 3.54
CA THR A 130 16.11 11.46 3.11
C THR A 130 15.52 11.45 1.70
N TYR A 131 14.94 12.58 1.27
CA TYR A 131 14.48 12.73 -0.11
C TYR A 131 15.63 12.57 -1.12
N ASP A 132 16.80 13.06 -0.75
CA ASP A 132 18.03 12.95 -1.51
C ASP A 132 18.49 11.49 -1.62
N ASP A 133 18.48 10.74 -0.53
CA ASP A 133 18.75 9.31 -0.55
C ASP A 133 17.76 8.56 -1.46
N TRP A 134 16.48 8.92 -1.41
CA TRP A 134 15.45 8.40 -2.31
C TRP A 134 15.73 8.73 -3.78
N LEU A 135 16.17 9.95 -4.12
CA LEU A 135 16.55 10.31 -5.50
C LEU A 135 17.71 9.46 -6.04
N ALA A 136 18.64 9.06 -5.16
CA ALA A 136 19.72 8.15 -5.54
C ALA A 136 19.19 6.73 -5.83
N ILE A 137 18.28 6.21 -5.00
CA ILE A 137 17.55 4.96 -5.29
C ILE A 137 16.81 5.08 -6.62
N ASP A 138 16.09 6.19 -6.81
CA ASP A 138 15.30 6.47 -8.01
C ASP A 138 16.14 6.38 -9.28
N SER A 139 17.27 7.08 -9.26
CA SER A 139 18.24 7.10 -10.36
C SER A 139 18.85 5.71 -10.61
N ALA A 140 19.20 4.98 -9.55
CA ALA A 140 19.75 3.63 -9.66
C ALA A 140 18.74 2.66 -10.32
N GLU A 141 17.47 2.73 -9.93
CA GLU A 141 16.42 1.88 -10.50
C GLU A 141 16.09 2.23 -11.96
N ILE A 142 16.12 3.52 -12.34
CA ILE A 142 15.96 3.96 -13.73
C ILE A 142 17.12 3.44 -14.58
N ASN A 143 18.36 3.59 -14.10
CA ASN A 143 19.55 3.17 -14.83
C ASN A 143 19.68 1.64 -14.95
N ALA A 144 19.06 0.88 -14.05
CA ALA A 144 19.00 -0.58 -14.10
C ALA A 144 17.84 -1.13 -14.94
N ALA A 145 17.08 -0.28 -15.63
CA ALA A 145 15.93 -0.72 -16.42
C ALA A 145 16.35 -1.59 -17.61
N ALA A 146 15.75 -2.78 -17.73
CA ALA A 146 15.88 -3.59 -18.94
C ALA A 146 15.20 -2.90 -20.13
N GLN A 147 15.56 -3.33 -21.35
CA GLN A 147 14.99 -2.77 -22.58
C GLN A 147 13.46 -2.78 -22.56
N GLY A 148 12.85 -1.65 -22.92
CA GLY A 148 11.39 -1.47 -22.93
C GLY A 148 10.77 -1.23 -21.56
N ARG A 149 11.55 -1.10 -20.49
CA ARG A 149 11.06 -0.76 -19.14
C ARG A 149 11.49 0.64 -18.74
N CYS A 150 10.65 1.34 -17.97
CA CYS A 150 11.02 2.62 -17.37
C CYS A 150 11.92 2.48 -16.13
N ARG A 151 11.97 1.28 -15.53
CA ARG A 151 12.62 1.02 -14.25
C ARG A 151 12.88 -0.47 -14.00
N GLY A 152 14.01 -0.78 -13.37
CA GLY A 152 14.28 -2.03 -12.67
C GLY A 152 14.26 -1.80 -11.16
N LYS A 153 13.14 -2.11 -10.49
CA LYS A 153 13.00 -1.87 -9.04
C LYS A 153 13.95 -2.76 -8.23
N LEU A 154 14.57 -2.18 -7.21
CA LEU A 154 15.25 -2.91 -6.16
C LEU A 154 14.19 -3.65 -5.34
N LYS A 155 14.42 -4.94 -5.09
CA LYS A 155 13.41 -5.84 -4.51
C LYS A 155 13.57 -6.05 -3.01
N SER A 156 14.65 -5.54 -2.43
CA SER A 156 14.96 -5.68 -1.01
C SER A 156 15.27 -4.32 -0.40
N ILE A 157 14.96 -4.17 0.89
CA ILE A 157 15.34 -2.99 1.68
C ILE A 157 16.86 -2.87 1.73
N ASP A 158 17.58 -3.98 1.89
CA ASP A 158 19.04 -3.99 1.94
C ASP A 158 19.67 -3.42 0.65
N ASP A 159 19.14 -3.76 -0.52
CA ASP A 159 19.67 -3.22 -1.78
C ASP A 159 19.37 -1.73 -1.93
N MET A 160 18.19 -1.27 -1.48
CA MET A 160 17.87 0.15 -1.41
C MET A 160 18.86 0.87 -0.48
N LEU A 161 19.12 0.34 0.72
CA LEU A 161 20.03 0.92 1.69
C LEU A 161 21.50 0.89 1.25
N LYS A 162 21.92 -0.11 0.47
CA LYS A 162 23.27 -0.10 -0.16
C LYS A 162 23.44 1.07 -1.12
N VAL A 163 22.42 1.42 -1.89
CA VAL A 163 22.47 2.61 -2.77
C VAL A 163 22.59 3.88 -1.93
N VAL A 164 21.82 3.99 -0.85
CA VAL A 164 21.87 5.10 0.10
C VAL A 164 23.27 5.23 0.71
N GLN A 165 23.85 4.15 1.23
CA GLN A 165 25.18 4.19 1.84
C GLN A 165 26.27 4.56 0.82
N LYS A 166 26.18 4.01 -0.40
CA LYS A 166 27.12 4.35 -1.48
C LYS A 166 27.08 5.84 -1.82
N ARG A 167 25.87 6.44 -1.86
CA ARG A 167 25.70 7.88 -2.06
C ARG A 167 26.38 8.67 -0.95
N ARG A 168 26.05 8.38 0.31
CA ARG A 168 26.57 9.10 1.49
C ARG A 168 28.08 9.01 1.64
N ASN A 169 28.68 7.89 1.25
CA ASN A 169 30.14 7.70 1.28
C ASN A 169 30.89 8.46 0.17
N ALA A 170 30.17 8.93 -0.85
CA ALA A 170 30.75 9.67 -1.97
C ALA A 170 30.67 11.19 -1.79
N GLU A 171 29.98 11.66 -0.75
CA GLU A 171 29.92 13.06 -0.29
C GLU A 171 31.02 13.34 0.75
#